data_AF-A0A538E2T5-F1
#
_entry.id   AF-A0A538E2T5-F1
#
_cell.length_a   1.000
_cell.length_b   1.000
_cell.length_c   1.000
_cell.angle_alpha   90.00
_cell.angle_beta   90.00
_cell.angle_gamma   90.00
#
_symmetry.space_group_name_H-M   'P 1'
#
loop_
_entity.id
_entity.type
_entity.pdbx_description
1 polymer ?
#
loop_
_entity_poly.entity_id
_entity_poly.type
_entity_poly.pdbx_seq_one_letter_code
_entity_poly.pdbx_strand_id
1 'polypeptide(L)'
;MSAFRASAASLLHMAEHGTLADQIAERVRMSGSGVGPAERLYWSRSLRVLARDLTDAGLDRVEVIAEYKLPLTSKRADVVLAGRHPRTGRDSFLVVELKQWSRAWSFDGSPTVVSVQHVPGPRLHPGVQVGGYCEYLTDFLGIAADAPDLIRGAAYLHNATDDDVRDLFAQPVTEQSRLFTGQRRGQFVEYLRSVLAPEPGADAADRFLASAVRPSRHLLTHAAATLAQREHFTLLDEQRVAYELVLHAVQRARDQDTKTVIVVTGGPGSGKSVIALSVLTELAQQSYHVLHATGSRSFTQSMRRYGGQGSTRTKNLFKYFHNFMDARRNSVEVLLCDEAHRIRKTSVDRYTPAAVRARAKDRPQVDELIAAARVPVFLLDEHQV
;
A
#
# COMPACT_ATOMS: atom_id res chain seq x y z
N MET A 1 -8.32 2.79 -9.89
CA MET A 1 -8.38 3.18 -8.47
C MET A 1 -9.34 4.36 -8.35
N SER A 2 -10.44 4.19 -7.62
CA SER A 2 -11.45 5.22 -7.38
C SER A 2 -11.29 5.77 -5.96
N ALA A 3 -10.26 6.57 -5.76
CA ALA A 3 -10.20 7.43 -4.57
C ALA A 3 -11.14 8.63 -4.79
N PHE A 4 -11.66 9.20 -3.70
CA PHE A 4 -12.33 10.49 -3.78
C PHE A 4 -11.28 11.59 -3.92
N ARG A 5 -11.52 12.55 -4.81
CA ARG A 5 -10.59 13.62 -5.17
C ARG A 5 -11.37 14.90 -5.37
N ALA A 6 -10.93 15.96 -4.70
CA ALA A 6 -11.41 17.32 -4.83
C ALA A 6 -10.33 18.29 -4.32
N SER A 7 -10.38 19.56 -4.74
CA SER A 7 -9.60 20.62 -4.09
C SER A 7 -10.03 20.80 -2.62
N ALA A 8 -9.15 21.34 -1.78
CA ALA A 8 -9.46 21.61 -0.38
C ALA A 8 -10.68 22.53 -0.21
N ALA A 9 -10.80 23.58 -1.05
CA ALA A 9 -11.96 24.47 -1.03
C ALA A 9 -13.26 23.74 -1.42
N SER A 10 -13.23 22.90 -2.46
CA SER A 10 -14.40 22.10 -2.85
C SER A 10 -14.78 21.10 -1.75
N LEU A 11 -13.80 20.47 -1.10
CA LEU A 11 -13.99 19.57 0.02
C LEU A 11 -14.69 20.27 1.19
N LEU A 12 -14.22 21.47 1.55
CA LEU A 12 -14.82 22.29 2.60
C LEU A 12 -16.26 22.68 2.24
N HIS A 13 -16.48 23.15 1.02
CA HIS A 13 -17.82 23.50 0.53
C HIS A 13 -18.80 22.32 0.66
N MET A 14 -18.40 21.12 0.23
CA MET A 14 -19.22 19.91 0.39
C MET A 14 -19.47 19.54 1.86
N ALA A 15 -18.47 19.74 2.73
CA ALA A 15 -18.60 19.46 4.16
C ALA A 15 -19.57 20.42 4.86
N GLU A 16 -19.56 21.70 4.48
CA GLU A 16 -20.44 22.72 5.05
C GLU A 16 -21.90 22.58 4.62
N HIS A 17 -22.12 22.08 3.40
CA HIS A 17 -23.45 21.77 2.88
C HIS A 17 -23.93 20.35 3.22
N GLY A 18 -23.15 19.59 4.01
CA GLY A 18 -23.51 18.25 4.47
C GLY A 18 -23.52 17.16 3.38
N THR A 19 -23.02 17.43 2.18
CA THR A 19 -23.04 16.49 1.04
C THR A 19 -21.78 15.63 0.94
N LEU A 20 -20.72 15.96 1.68
CA LEU A 20 -19.41 15.32 1.56
C LEU A 20 -19.46 13.79 1.72
N ALA A 21 -20.09 13.31 2.80
CA ALA A 21 -20.11 11.90 3.12
C ALA A 21 -20.84 11.07 2.05
N ASP A 22 -21.90 11.63 1.45
CA ASP A 22 -22.66 10.98 0.39
C ASP A 22 -21.89 10.95 -0.93
N GLN A 23 -21.15 12.02 -1.26
CA GLN A 23 -20.31 12.05 -2.46
C GLN A 23 -19.12 11.08 -2.37
N ILE A 24 -18.47 10.99 -1.20
CA ILE A 24 -17.43 9.99 -0.96
C ILE A 24 -18.06 8.60 -1.02
N ALA A 25 -19.21 8.39 -0.36
CA ALA A 25 -19.89 7.09 -0.37
C ALA A 25 -20.23 6.63 -1.79
N GLU A 26 -20.67 7.55 -2.65
CA GLU A 26 -20.99 7.25 -4.04
C GLU A 26 -19.77 6.78 -4.82
N ARG A 27 -18.64 7.51 -4.74
CA ARG A 27 -17.39 7.07 -5.37
C ARG A 27 -16.87 5.75 -4.80
N VAL A 28 -16.92 5.58 -3.48
CA VAL A 28 -16.46 4.36 -2.81
C VAL A 28 -17.31 3.16 -3.25
N ARG A 29 -18.64 3.36 -3.40
CA ARG A 29 -19.55 2.37 -3.98
C ARG A 29 -19.27 2.06 -5.44
N MET A 30 -18.89 3.05 -6.26
CA MET A 30 -18.46 2.83 -7.64
C MET A 30 -17.16 2.02 -7.74
N SER A 31 -16.27 2.09 -6.73
CA SER A 31 -15.15 1.15 -6.55
C SER A 31 -15.58 -0.28 -6.22
N GLY A 32 -16.86 -0.46 -5.92
CA GLY A 32 -17.43 -1.60 -5.23
C GLY A 32 -16.80 -1.86 -3.87
N SER A 33 -16.65 -0.81 -3.07
CA SER A 33 -16.52 -0.92 -1.61
C SER A 33 -17.87 -0.61 -0.94
N GLY A 34 -18.26 -1.37 0.09
CA GLY A 34 -19.46 -1.09 0.88
C GLY A 34 -19.16 -0.02 1.93
N VAL A 35 -20.10 0.91 2.17
CA VAL A 35 -19.91 2.06 3.07
C VAL A 35 -20.85 1.97 4.25
N GLY A 36 -20.29 1.92 5.46
CA GLY A 36 -21.06 1.85 6.70
C GLY A 36 -21.46 3.22 7.26
N PRO A 37 -22.47 3.30 8.16
CA PRO A 37 -22.85 4.56 8.82
C PRO A 37 -21.71 5.19 9.63
N ALA A 38 -20.90 4.37 10.31
CA ALA A 38 -19.75 4.85 11.09
C ALA A 38 -18.67 5.49 10.19
N GLU A 39 -18.49 4.98 8.98
CA GLU A 39 -17.52 5.48 8.00
C GLU A 39 -17.95 6.85 7.46
N ARG A 40 -19.24 7.00 7.13
CA ARG A 40 -19.82 8.30 6.76
C ARG A 40 -19.65 9.36 7.85
N LEU A 41 -19.87 8.96 9.10
CA LEU A 41 -19.71 9.85 10.25
C LEU A 41 -18.24 10.22 10.49
N TYR A 42 -17.33 9.28 10.26
CA TYR A 42 -15.90 9.55 10.31
C TYR A 42 -15.52 10.60 9.25
N TRP A 43 -15.95 10.44 8.00
CA TRP A 43 -15.67 11.41 6.93
C TRP A 43 -16.23 12.80 7.22
N SER A 44 -17.51 12.89 7.62
CA SER A 44 -18.17 14.19 7.86
C SER A 44 -17.51 15.01 8.97
N ARG A 45 -16.89 14.34 9.94
CA ARG A 45 -16.18 14.96 11.05
C ARG A 45 -14.72 15.23 10.72
N SER A 46 -13.94 14.21 10.37
CA SER A 46 -12.49 14.31 10.24
C SER A 46 -12.07 15.10 9.00
N LEU A 47 -12.68 14.82 7.84
CA LEU A 47 -12.32 15.52 6.59
C LEU A 47 -12.77 16.98 6.61
N ARG A 48 -13.86 17.30 7.31
CA ARG A 48 -14.27 18.69 7.52
C ARG A 48 -13.24 19.49 8.30
N VAL A 49 -12.68 18.91 9.37
CA VAL A 49 -11.62 19.54 10.15
C VAL A 49 -10.39 19.78 9.28
N LEU A 50 -9.93 18.76 8.56
CA LEU A 50 -8.78 18.91 7.66
C LEU A 50 -9.04 19.96 6.56
N ALA A 51 -10.22 19.97 5.94
CA ALA A 51 -10.57 20.93 4.90
C ALA A 51 -10.50 22.38 5.40
N ARG A 52 -11.02 22.64 6.60
CA ARG A 52 -10.91 23.95 7.27
C ARG A 52 -9.46 24.32 7.52
N ASP A 53 -8.66 23.40 8.06
CA ASP A 53 -7.25 23.65 8.36
C ASP A 53 -6.43 23.93 7.10
N LEU A 54 -6.76 23.30 5.97
CA LEU A 54 -6.16 23.58 4.66
C LEU A 54 -6.54 24.96 4.13
N THR A 55 -7.82 25.35 4.19
CA THR A 55 -8.26 26.69 3.78
C THR A 55 -7.67 27.78 4.66
N ASP A 56 -7.64 27.59 5.99
CA ASP A 56 -6.98 28.53 6.91
C ASP A 56 -5.46 28.61 6.65
N ALA A 57 -4.85 27.53 6.14
CA ALA A 57 -3.47 27.53 5.69
C ALA A 57 -3.27 28.28 4.35
N GLY A 58 -4.32 28.69 3.65
CA GLY A 58 -4.27 29.28 2.30
C GLY A 58 -4.02 28.24 1.21
N LEU A 59 -4.30 26.95 1.48
CA LEU A 59 -4.03 25.82 0.61
C LEU A 59 -5.30 25.33 -0.13
N ASP A 60 -6.23 26.24 -0.41
CA ASP A 60 -7.53 25.99 -1.03
C ASP A 60 -7.48 25.15 -2.32
N ARG A 61 -6.38 25.31 -3.07
CA ARG A 61 -6.18 24.72 -4.39
C ARG A 61 -5.34 23.43 -4.37
N VAL A 62 -4.87 23.00 -3.19
CA VAL A 62 -4.25 21.68 -3.01
C VAL A 62 -5.31 20.60 -3.21
N GLU A 63 -4.93 19.51 -3.87
CA GLU A 63 -5.84 18.39 -4.08
C GLU A 63 -5.84 17.46 -2.88
N VAL A 64 -7.04 17.08 -2.46
CA VAL A 64 -7.28 16.11 -1.39
C VAL A 64 -7.75 14.80 -2.01
N ILE A 65 -6.94 13.76 -1.88
CA ILE A 65 -7.27 12.40 -2.31
C ILE A 65 -7.65 11.59 -1.06
N ALA A 66 -8.94 11.43 -0.81
CA ALA A 66 -9.46 10.70 0.35
C ALA A 66 -9.66 9.21 0.06
N GLU A 67 -9.49 8.38 1.10
CA GLU A 67 -9.63 6.91 1.06
C GLU A 67 -8.70 6.26 0.03
N TYR A 68 -7.44 6.71 -0.03
CA TYR A 68 -6.48 6.21 -1.00
C TYR A 68 -6.03 4.78 -0.66
N LYS A 69 -6.45 3.81 -1.46
CA LYS A 69 -6.02 2.40 -1.36
C LYS A 69 -4.56 2.27 -1.78
N LEU A 70 -3.71 1.82 -0.85
CA LEU A 70 -2.30 1.53 -1.14
C LEU A 70 -2.23 0.42 -2.20
N PRO A 71 -1.50 0.63 -3.32
CA PRO A 71 -1.49 -0.31 -4.43
C PRO A 71 -1.10 -1.73 -4.00
N LEU A 72 -1.74 -2.76 -4.56
CA LEU A 72 -1.44 -4.18 -4.24
C LEU A 72 -1.57 -4.53 -2.74
N THR A 73 -2.40 -3.80 -1.99
CA THR A 73 -2.77 -4.12 -0.61
C THR A 73 -4.26 -3.90 -0.36
N SER A 74 -4.73 -4.31 0.80
CA SER A 74 -6.06 -3.93 1.34
C SER A 74 -6.03 -2.68 2.22
N LYS A 75 -4.85 -2.08 2.46
CA LYS A 75 -4.70 -0.91 3.33
C LYS A 75 -5.13 0.36 2.61
N ARG A 76 -5.61 1.34 3.37
CA ARG A 76 -5.98 2.67 2.90
C ARG A 76 -5.33 3.73 3.78
N ALA A 77 -4.86 4.79 3.16
CA ALA A 77 -4.55 6.04 3.86
C ALA A 77 -5.81 6.92 3.85
N ASP A 78 -6.08 7.61 4.95
CA ASP A 78 -7.27 8.45 5.07
C ASP A 78 -7.24 9.56 4.02
N VAL A 79 -6.10 10.25 3.90
CA VAL A 79 -5.89 11.32 2.93
C VAL A 79 -4.47 11.29 2.36
N VAL A 80 -4.36 11.56 1.06
CA VAL A 80 -3.12 12.05 0.43
C VAL A 80 -3.38 13.45 -0.11
N LEU A 81 -2.65 14.42 0.39
CA LEU A 81 -2.62 15.77 -0.15
C LEU A 81 -1.59 15.82 -1.29
N ALA A 82 -1.99 16.36 -2.43
CA ALA A 82 -1.13 16.49 -3.59
C ALA A 82 -1.03 17.96 -4.01
N GLY A 83 0.20 18.46 -4.10
CA GLY A 83 0.49 19.85 -4.46
C GLY A 83 1.93 20.02 -4.94
N ARG A 84 2.45 21.25 -4.78
CA ARG A 84 3.85 21.59 -5.07
C ARG A 84 4.58 21.93 -3.78
N HIS A 85 5.89 21.66 -3.72
CA HIS A 85 6.72 22.06 -2.60
C HIS A 85 7.03 23.56 -2.68
N PRO A 86 6.78 24.35 -1.62
CA PRO A 86 6.82 25.82 -1.66
C PRO A 86 8.19 26.39 -2.04
N ARG A 87 9.29 25.70 -1.71
CA ARG A 87 10.66 26.15 -2.06
C ARG A 87 11.20 25.62 -3.38
N THR A 88 10.75 24.44 -3.84
CA THR A 88 11.39 23.76 -4.98
C THR A 88 10.52 23.73 -6.22
N GLY A 89 9.22 24.02 -6.09
CA GLY A 89 8.25 23.93 -7.18
C GLY A 89 8.00 22.50 -7.70
N ARG A 90 8.70 21.49 -7.15
CA ARG A 90 8.49 20.07 -7.48
C ARG A 90 7.20 19.57 -6.85
N ASP A 91 6.72 18.41 -7.29
CA ASP A 91 5.59 17.76 -6.65
C ASP A 91 5.85 17.53 -5.16
N SER A 92 4.79 17.55 -4.36
CA SER A 92 4.85 17.29 -2.92
C SER A 92 3.58 16.56 -2.50
N PHE A 93 3.77 15.46 -1.79
CA PHE A 93 2.71 14.60 -1.30
C PHE A 93 2.78 14.48 0.21
N LEU A 94 1.68 14.78 0.89
CA LEU A 94 1.55 14.58 2.33
C LEU A 94 0.46 13.54 2.60
N VAL A 95 0.87 12.38 3.10
CA VAL A 95 -0.03 11.36 3.61
C VAL A 95 -0.50 11.80 5.00
N VAL A 96 -1.81 11.91 5.19
CA VAL A 96 -2.40 12.30 6.47
C VAL A 96 -3.25 11.17 7.01
N GLU A 97 -2.91 10.69 8.20
CA GLU A 97 -3.75 9.79 9.00
C GLU A 97 -4.56 10.64 9.99
N LEU A 98 -5.89 10.56 9.91
CA LEU A 98 -6.81 11.32 10.76
C LEU A 98 -7.37 10.41 11.85
N LYS A 99 -7.18 10.79 13.10
CA LYS A 99 -7.70 10.05 14.25
C LYS A 99 -8.65 10.93 15.05
N GLN A 100 -9.84 10.38 15.33
CA GLN A 100 -10.84 11.03 16.21
C GLN A 100 -10.60 10.73 17.70
N TRP A 101 -9.41 10.24 18.05
CA TRP A 101 -9.08 9.84 19.42
C TRP A 101 -8.99 11.08 20.30
N SER A 102 -9.68 11.06 21.44
CA SER A 102 -9.55 12.10 22.47
C SER A 102 -8.45 11.77 23.48
N ARG A 103 -8.28 10.48 23.83
CA ARG A 103 -7.26 10.01 24.78
C ARG A 103 -6.66 8.68 24.35
N ALA A 104 -5.34 8.58 24.45
CA ALA A 104 -4.57 7.38 24.13
C ALA A 104 -3.27 7.34 24.95
N TRP A 105 -2.81 6.15 25.30
CA TRP A 105 -1.60 5.94 26.11
C TRP A 105 -0.82 4.73 25.61
N SER A 106 0.44 4.62 26.02
CA SER A 106 1.29 3.49 25.63
C SER A 106 0.68 2.16 26.11
N PHE A 107 0.61 1.15 25.24
CA PHE A 107 0.17 -0.19 25.61
C PHE A 107 1.37 -0.96 26.17
N ASP A 108 1.34 -1.31 27.46
CA ASP A 108 2.39 -2.06 28.16
C ASP A 108 3.81 -1.51 27.93
N GLY A 109 3.95 -0.18 27.96
CA GLY A 109 5.24 0.50 27.70
C GLY A 109 5.75 0.42 26.26
N SER A 110 4.96 -0.10 25.32
CA SER A 110 5.33 -0.18 23.90
C SER A 110 5.38 1.20 23.24
N PRO A 111 6.49 1.57 22.56
CA PRO A 111 6.58 2.83 21.83
C PRO A 111 5.78 2.83 20.52
N THR A 112 5.34 1.65 20.05
CA THR A 112 4.69 1.50 18.73
C THR A 112 3.24 1.05 18.83
N VAL A 113 2.77 0.66 20.01
CA VAL A 113 1.43 0.15 20.25
C VAL A 113 0.79 0.94 21.37
N VAL A 114 -0.48 1.32 21.19
CA VAL A 114 -1.20 2.21 22.11
C VAL A 114 -2.56 1.62 22.49
N SER A 115 -2.99 1.94 23.70
CA SER A 115 -4.37 1.81 24.15
C SER A 115 -5.12 3.10 23.83
N VAL A 116 -6.36 2.98 23.39
CA VAL A 116 -7.21 4.12 23.05
C VAL A 116 -8.49 4.05 23.85
N GLN A 117 -8.89 5.17 24.43
CA GLN A 117 -10.09 5.26 25.24
C GLN A 117 -11.32 4.80 24.45
N HIS A 118 -12.15 3.94 25.05
CA HIS A 118 -13.38 3.38 24.45
C HIS A 118 -13.18 2.56 23.16
N VAL A 119 -11.95 2.20 22.82
CA VAL A 119 -11.65 1.34 21.68
C VAL A 119 -11.11 0.01 22.22
N PRO A 120 -11.74 -1.13 21.91
CA PRO A 120 -11.30 -2.42 22.41
C PRO A 120 -9.98 -2.85 21.75
N GLY A 121 -9.05 -3.27 22.61
CA GLY A 121 -7.75 -3.82 22.24
C GLY A 121 -6.73 -2.78 21.74
N PRO A 122 -5.45 -3.18 21.66
CA PRO A 122 -4.37 -2.31 21.24
C PRO A 122 -4.52 -1.83 19.78
N ARG A 123 -3.95 -0.66 19.49
CA ARG A 123 -3.84 -0.07 18.14
C ARG A 123 -2.39 0.29 17.85
N LEU A 124 -2.04 0.40 16.58
CA LEU A 124 -0.73 0.90 16.18
C LEU A 124 -0.64 2.40 16.47
N HIS A 125 0.52 2.87 16.90
CA HIS A 125 0.80 4.30 17.07
C HIS A 125 0.55 5.05 15.75
N PRO A 126 -0.24 6.16 15.73
CA PRO A 126 -0.62 6.85 14.49
C PRO A 126 0.57 7.32 13.64
N GLY A 127 1.63 7.84 14.28
CA GLY A 127 2.87 8.21 13.60
C GLY A 127 3.59 7.01 12.96
N VAL A 128 3.53 5.82 13.57
CA VAL A 128 4.12 4.59 13.01
C VAL A 128 3.26 4.09 11.85
N GLN A 129 1.93 4.22 11.95
CA GLN A 129 0.99 3.85 10.90
C GLN A 129 1.23 4.68 9.63
N VAL A 130 1.23 6.02 9.74
CA VAL A 130 1.44 6.91 8.59
C VAL A 130 2.85 6.78 8.02
N GLY A 131 3.86 6.59 8.87
CA GLY A 131 5.24 6.31 8.43
C GLY A 131 5.31 5.04 7.58
N GLY A 132 4.63 3.96 8.00
CA GLY A 132 4.54 2.74 7.23
C GLY A 132 3.78 2.90 5.90
N TYR A 133 2.84 3.83 5.80
CA TYR A 133 2.19 4.16 4.53
C TYR A 133 3.12 4.95 3.60
N CYS A 134 3.85 5.93 4.12
CA CYS A 134 4.83 6.69 3.34
C CYS A 134 5.95 5.79 2.81
N GLU A 135 6.50 4.92 3.66
CA GLU A 135 7.51 3.93 3.28
C GLU A 135 6.98 3.03 2.16
N TYR A 136 5.75 2.51 2.31
CA TYR A 136 5.13 1.67 1.29
C TYR A 136 4.95 2.39 -0.05
N LEU A 137 4.47 3.63 -0.03
CA LEU A 137 4.25 4.40 -1.26
C LEU A 137 5.58 4.76 -1.94
N THR A 138 6.60 5.09 -1.15
CA THR A 138 7.97 5.32 -1.64
C THR A 138 8.52 4.07 -2.33
N ASP A 139 8.22 2.90 -1.76
CA ASP A 139 8.69 1.61 -2.28
C ASP A 139 7.91 1.10 -3.50
N PHE A 140 6.68 1.55 -3.74
CA PHE A 140 5.80 0.98 -4.77
C PHE A 140 5.33 1.96 -5.84
N LEU A 141 5.45 3.27 -5.63
CA LEU A 141 5.09 4.26 -6.64
C LEU A 141 6.33 4.71 -7.41
N GLY A 142 6.32 4.49 -8.72
CA GLY A 142 7.41 4.89 -9.62
C GLY A 142 7.77 6.38 -9.55
N ILE A 143 6.81 7.25 -9.24
CA ILE A 143 7.06 8.70 -9.06
C ILE A 143 8.02 9.01 -7.90
N ALA A 144 8.10 8.14 -6.89
CA ALA A 144 8.95 8.31 -5.72
C ALA A 144 10.29 7.55 -5.82
N ALA A 145 10.50 6.77 -6.90
CA ALA A 145 11.64 5.87 -7.02
C ALA A 145 13.01 6.59 -6.92
N ASP A 146 13.11 7.78 -7.49
CA ASP A 146 14.35 8.59 -7.50
C ASP A 146 14.25 9.84 -6.61
N ALA A 147 13.14 10.00 -5.88
CA ALA A 147 12.87 11.18 -5.07
C ALA A 147 12.01 10.81 -3.84
N PRO A 148 12.57 10.09 -2.86
CA PRO A 148 11.82 9.61 -1.69
C PRO A 148 11.25 10.75 -0.83
N ASP A 149 11.90 11.90 -0.82
CA ASP A 149 11.48 13.09 -0.06
C ASP A 149 10.20 13.75 -0.59
N LEU A 150 9.67 13.27 -1.73
CA LEU A 150 8.38 13.69 -2.28
C LEU A 150 7.21 13.28 -1.38
N ILE A 151 7.36 12.21 -0.61
CA ILE A 151 6.28 11.65 0.22
C ILE A 151 6.62 11.87 1.70
N ARG A 152 5.81 12.71 2.33
CA ARG A 152 5.85 13.01 3.77
C ARG A 152 4.60 12.47 4.46
N GLY A 153 4.65 12.40 5.79
CA GLY A 153 3.58 11.80 6.59
C GLY A 153 3.26 12.60 7.84
N ALA A 154 1.98 12.72 8.14
CA ALA A 154 1.48 13.32 9.37
C ALA A 154 0.29 12.52 9.93
N ALA A 155 0.28 12.31 11.23
CA ALA A 155 -0.88 11.85 11.96
C ALA A 155 -1.50 13.03 12.72
N TYR A 156 -2.82 13.21 12.61
CA TYR A 156 -3.53 14.31 13.22
C TYR A 156 -4.68 13.81 14.11
N LEU A 157 -4.48 13.92 15.42
CA LEU A 157 -5.44 13.57 16.47
C LEU A 157 -6.24 14.83 16.83
N HIS A 158 -7.13 15.22 15.94
CA HIS A 158 -7.80 16.53 16.00
C HIS A 158 -8.76 16.72 17.18
N ASN A 159 -9.06 15.65 17.93
CA ASN A 159 -9.88 15.69 19.15
C ASN A 159 -9.07 15.60 20.45
N ALA A 160 -7.76 15.42 20.37
CA ALA A 160 -6.88 15.23 21.53
C ALA A 160 -6.22 16.54 21.97
N THR A 161 -5.97 16.65 23.27
CA THR A 161 -4.99 17.58 23.86
C THR A 161 -3.64 16.88 24.01
N ASP A 162 -2.57 17.63 24.23
CA ASP A 162 -1.24 17.03 24.42
C ASP A 162 -1.18 16.14 25.66
N ASP A 163 -1.86 16.55 26.73
CA ASP A 163 -1.89 15.80 27.99
C ASP A 163 -2.63 14.47 27.86
N ASP A 164 -3.70 14.42 27.06
CA ASP A 164 -4.48 13.19 26.84
C ASP A 164 -3.75 12.15 25.98
N VAL A 165 -2.66 12.53 25.30
CA VAL A 165 -1.86 11.64 24.44
C VAL A 165 -0.37 11.75 24.69
N ARG A 166 0.04 12.18 25.89
CA ARG A 166 1.45 12.50 26.21
C ARG A 166 2.42 11.40 25.82
N ASP A 167 2.07 10.14 26.11
CA ASP A 167 2.90 8.96 25.83
C ASP A 167 3.22 8.79 24.33
N LEU A 168 2.34 9.25 23.44
CA LEU A 168 2.52 9.11 21.99
C LEU A 168 3.69 9.98 21.48
N PHE A 169 4.03 11.07 22.18
CA PHE A 169 5.16 11.91 21.79
C PHE A 169 6.52 11.28 22.12
N ALA A 170 6.57 10.15 22.84
CA ALA A 170 7.82 9.44 23.10
C ALA A 170 8.40 8.77 21.84
N GLN A 171 7.57 8.53 20.82
CA GLN A 171 8.04 7.94 19.57
C GLN A 171 8.85 8.96 18.74
N PRO A 172 10.06 8.63 18.29
CA PRO A 172 10.88 9.54 17.49
C PRO A 172 10.17 10.03 16.23
N VAL A 173 10.23 11.34 16.02
CA VAL A 173 9.61 12.02 14.87
C VAL A 173 10.53 11.98 13.67
N THR A 174 9.97 11.61 12.52
CA THR A 174 10.60 11.72 11.19
C THR A 174 9.72 12.56 10.30
N GLU A 175 10.21 12.96 9.11
CA GLU A 175 9.39 13.64 8.10
C GLU A 175 8.19 12.80 7.60
N GLN A 176 8.19 11.50 7.87
CA GLN A 176 7.12 10.58 7.48
C GLN A 176 6.21 10.17 8.66
N SER A 177 6.49 10.62 9.89
CA SER A 177 5.79 10.15 11.09
C SER A 177 5.36 11.26 12.06
N ARG A 178 5.33 12.52 11.60
CA ARG A 178 4.98 13.68 12.45
C ARG A 178 3.61 13.50 13.09
N LEU A 179 3.47 13.92 14.34
CA LEU A 179 2.25 13.80 15.13
C LEU A 179 1.75 15.18 15.56
N PHE A 180 0.47 15.45 15.32
CA PHE A 180 -0.21 16.68 15.72
C PHE A 180 -1.49 16.37 16.50
N THR A 181 -1.85 17.25 17.43
CA THR A 181 -3.07 17.21 18.25
C THR A 181 -3.97 18.39 17.91
N GLY A 182 -5.23 18.35 18.33
CA GLY A 182 -6.13 19.49 18.20
C GLY A 182 -5.60 20.75 18.91
N GLN A 183 -4.91 20.58 20.05
CA GLN A 183 -4.24 21.68 20.75
C GLN A 183 -3.08 22.29 19.94
N ARG A 184 -2.37 21.47 19.14
CA ARG A 184 -1.27 21.91 18.26
C ARG A 184 -1.71 22.26 16.84
N ARG A 185 -2.98 22.64 16.65
CA ARG A 185 -3.52 23.04 15.34
C ARG A 185 -2.66 24.07 14.61
N GLY A 186 -2.16 25.10 15.32
CA GLY A 186 -1.29 26.13 14.72
C GLY A 186 -0.01 25.54 14.11
N GLN A 187 0.65 24.63 14.83
CA GLN A 187 1.85 23.93 14.34
C GLN A 187 1.54 23.03 13.14
N PHE A 188 0.35 22.42 13.11
CA PHE A 188 -0.08 21.62 11.97
C PHE A 188 -0.26 22.50 10.72
N VAL A 189 -0.91 23.66 10.86
CA VAL A 189 -1.08 24.64 9.77
C VAL A 189 0.27 25.15 9.25
N GLU A 190 1.20 25.48 10.14
CA GLU A 190 2.57 25.88 9.77
C GLU A 190 3.29 24.76 9.01
N TYR A 191 3.16 23.52 9.49
CA TYR A 191 3.73 22.36 8.81
C TYR A 191 3.15 22.17 7.41
N LEU A 192 1.82 22.25 7.25
CA LEU A 192 1.16 22.18 5.94
C LEU A 192 1.75 23.21 4.96
N ARG A 193 1.91 24.47 5.39
CA ARG A 193 2.53 25.54 4.58
C ARG A 193 4.00 25.30 4.29
N SER A 194 4.71 24.54 5.12
CA SER A 194 6.11 24.22 4.90
C SER A 194 6.31 23.15 3.82
N VAL A 195 5.31 22.29 3.58
CA VAL A 195 5.40 21.17 2.63
C VAL A 195 4.58 21.37 1.35
N LEU A 196 3.57 22.25 1.37
CA LEU A 196 2.67 22.51 0.25
C LEU A 196 2.59 24.02 -0.05
N ALA A 197 2.71 24.36 -1.33
CA ALA A 197 2.54 25.70 -1.86
C ALA A 197 1.03 26.01 -2.06
N PRO A 198 0.62 27.29 -1.97
CA PRO A 198 -0.76 27.73 -2.23
C PRO A 198 -1.09 27.75 -3.73
N GLU A 199 -0.73 26.69 -4.45
CA GLU A 199 -0.87 26.52 -5.89
C GLU A 199 -1.79 25.34 -6.23
N PRO A 200 -2.37 25.29 -7.44
CA PRO A 200 -3.18 24.16 -7.87
C PRO A 200 -2.42 22.83 -7.80
N GLY A 201 -2.98 21.85 -7.09
CA GLY A 201 -2.42 20.51 -6.94
C GLY A 201 -2.85 19.50 -8.01
N ALA A 202 -3.69 19.91 -8.96
CA ALA A 202 -4.34 19.02 -9.92
C ALA A 202 -3.34 18.13 -10.68
N ASP A 203 -2.32 18.74 -11.29
CA ASP A 203 -1.35 17.99 -12.08
C ASP A 203 -0.51 17.02 -11.22
N ALA A 204 -0.19 17.41 -9.97
CA ALA A 204 0.54 16.55 -9.05
C ALA A 204 -0.32 15.34 -8.65
N ALA A 205 -1.61 15.55 -8.39
CA ALA A 205 -2.57 14.48 -8.14
C ALA A 205 -2.72 13.54 -9.34
N ASP A 206 -2.78 14.07 -10.57
CA ASP A 206 -2.83 13.26 -11.78
C ASP A 206 -1.58 12.38 -11.94
N ARG A 207 -0.38 12.96 -11.75
CA ARG A 207 0.87 12.19 -11.78
C ARG A 207 0.92 11.12 -10.68
N PHE A 208 0.48 11.43 -9.47
CA PHE A 208 0.42 10.47 -8.36
C PHE A 208 -0.50 9.29 -8.68
N LEU A 209 -1.72 9.56 -9.16
CA LEU A 209 -2.71 8.53 -9.50
C LEU A 209 -2.36 7.73 -10.77
N ALA A 210 -1.62 8.35 -11.69
CA ALA A 210 -1.13 7.71 -12.90
C ALA A 210 0.13 6.88 -12.67
N SER A 211 0.89 7.15 -11.59
CA SER A 211 2.18 6.54 -11.29
C SER A 211 2.18 5.02 -11.49
N ALA A 212 3.25 4.51 -12.11
CA ALA A 212 3.49 3.09 -12.22
C ALA A 212 3.57 2.47 -10.82
N VAL A 213 2.95 1.29 -10.66
CA VAL A 213 2.96 0.52 -9.41
C VAL A 213 3.94 -0.63 -9.58
N ARG A 214 5.13 -0.50 -8.99
CA ARG A 214 6.19 -1.51 -9.08
C ARG A 214 7.16 -1.37 -7.90
N PRO A 215 7.73 -2.47 -7.37
CA PRO A 215 8.77 -2.40 -6.35
C PRO A 215 9.94 -1.52 -6.79
N SER A 216 10.42 -0.64 -5.90
CA SER A 216 11.58 0.21 -6.13
C SER A 216 12.87 -0.63 -6.16
N ARG A 217 13.91 -0.11 -6.84
CA ARG A 217 15.23 -0.76 -6.84
C ARG A 217 15.79 -0.90 -5.43
N HIS A 218 15.65 0.15 -4.61
CA HIS A 218 16.07 0.11 -3.21
C HIS A 218 15.40 -1.01 -2.41
N LEU A 219 14.08 -1.21 -2.58
CA LEU A 219 13.36 -2.31 -1.95
C LEU A 219 13.90 -3.67 -2.43
N LEU A 220 14.10 -3.83 -3.74
CA LEU A 220 14.62 -5.08 -4.32
C LEU A 220 16.03 -5.39 -3.85
N THR A 221 16.94 -4.42 -3.85
CA THR A 221 18.30 -4.58 -3.33
C THR A 221 18.30 -4.95 -1.86
N HIS A 222 17.50 -4.27 -1.03
CA HIS A 222 17.36 -4.59 0.38
C HIS A 222 16.82 -6.01 0.59
N ALA A 223 15.80 -6.39 -0.18
CA ALA A 223 15.19 -7.71 -0.10
C ALA A 223 16.16 -8.82 -0.53
N ALA A 224 16.86 -8.63 -1.64
CA ALA A 224 17.88 -9.56 -2.14
C ALA A 224 18.97 -9.82 -1.10
N ALA A 225 19.50 -8.78 -0.46
CA ALA A 225 20.49 -8.93 0.61
C ALA A 225 19.93 -9.68 1.83
N THR A 226 18.68 -9.38 2.22
CA THR A 226 18.00 -10.05 3.34
C THR A 226 17.73 -11.52 3.06
N LEU A 227 17.33 -11.85 1.83
CA LEU A 227 17.01 -13.21 1.41
C LEU A 227 18.30 -14.04 1.23
N ALA A 228 19.32 -13.50 0.58
CA ALA A 228 20.60 -14.18 0.35
C ALA A 228 21.30 -14.58 1.66
N GLN A 229 21.22 -13.74 2.71
CA GLN A 229 21.76 -14.09 4.04
C GLN A 229 21.03 -15.26 4.70
N ARG A 230 19.84 -15.62 4.23
CA ARG A 230 18.98 -16.66 4.81
C ARG A 230 18.83 -17.88 3.94
N GLU A 231 19.20 -17.80 2.66
CA GLU A 231 19.19 -18.92 1.74
C GLU A 231 20.24 -19.97 2.14
N HIS A 232 19.85 -20.83 3.09
CA HIS A 232 20.57 -22.04 3.43
C HIS A 232 20.10 -23.25 2.60
N PHE A 233 19.32 -23.03 1.55
CA PHE A 233 18.79 -24.10 0.71
C PHE A 233 19.68 -24.30 -0.52
N THR A 234 20.34 -25.45 -0.60
CA THR A 234 21.00 -25.89 -1.84
C THR A 234 19.93 -26.49 -2.75
N LEU A 235 19.74 -25.91 -3.95
CA LEU A 235 18.87 -26.49 -4.97
C LEU A 235 19.46 -27.81 -5.44
N LEU A 236 18.65 -28.88 -5.39
CA LEU A 236 19.02 -30.20 -5.89
C LEU A 236 18.78 -30.30 -7.40
N ASP A 237 19.43 -31.25 -8.07
CA ASP A 237 19.48 -31.46 -9.53
C ASP A 237 18.29 -30.89 -10.33
N GLU A 238 17.09 -31.48 -10.20
CA GLU A 238 15.90 -31.06 -10.96
C GLU A 238 15.41 -29.66 -10.59
N GLN A 239 15.55 -29.27 -9.31
CA GLN A 239 15.21 -27.93 -8.85
C GLN A 239 16.15 -26.88 -9.45
N ARG A 240 17.44 -27.21 -9.61
CA ARG A 240 18.43 -26.34 -10.27
C ARG A 240 18.09 -26.16 -11.74
N VAL A 241 17.72 -27.23 -12.44
CA VAL A 241 17.28 -27.15 -13.85
C VAL A 241 16.04 -26.26 -13.97
N ALA A 242 15.01 -26.47 -13.14
CA ALA A 242 13.80 -25.64 -13.15
C ALA A 242 14.10 -24.16 -12.87
N TYR A 243 14.97 -23.88 -11.89
CA TYR A 243 15.44 -22.54 -11.58
C TYR A 243 16.08 -21.85 -12.81
N GLU A 244 17.04 -22.48 -13.47
CA GLU A 244 17.72 -21.92 -14.65
C GLU A 244 16.72 -21.69 -15.79
N LEU A 245 15.85 -22.66 -16.08
CA LEU A 245 14.84 -22.53 -17.15
C LEU A 245 13.89 -21.34 -16.91
N VAL A 246 13.48 -21.11 -15.66
CA VAL A 246 12.65 -19.94 -15.31
C VAL A 246 13.40 -18.64 -15.58
N LEU A 247 14.65 -18.51 -15.14
CA LEU A 247 15.44 -17.30 -15.36
C LEU A 247 15.66 -17.01 -16.85
N HIS A 248 16.06 -18.02 -17.62
CA HIS A 248 16.23 -17.91 -19.06
C HIS A 248 14.94 -17.48 -19.77
N ALA A 249 13.80 -18.05 -19.38
CA ALA A 249 12.51 -17.68 -19.95
C ALA A 249 12.08 -16.26 -19.59
N VAL A 250 12.33 -15.81 -18.36
CA VAL A 250 12.09 -14.42 -17.91
C VAL A 250 12.94 -13.45 -18.72
N GLN A 251 14.25 -13.71 -18.84
CA GLN A 251 15.17 -12.86 -19.60
C GLN A 251 14.74 -12.76 -21.07
N ARG A 252 14.47 -13.89 -21.72
CA ARG A 252 13.99 -13.91 -23.11
C ARG A 252 12.69 -13.13 -23.30
N ALA A 253 11.75 -13.26 -22.36
CA ALA A 253 10.48 -12.52 -22.43
C ALA A 253 10.68 -11.00 -22.29
N ARG A 254 11.64 -10.57 -21.46
CA ARG A 254 12.04 -9.16 -21.34
C ARG A 254 12.69 -8.64 -22.63
N ASP A 255 13.65 -9.38 -23.18
CA ASP A 255 14.39 -8.98 -24.38
C ASP A 255 13.47 -8.88 -25.62
N GLN A 256 12.47 -9.76 -25.71
CA GLN A 256 11.51 -9.81 -26.82
C GLN A 256 10.25 -8.97 -26.59
N ASP A 257 10.12 -8.33 -25.42
CA ASP A 257 8.91 -7.63 -24.98
C ASP A 257 7.62 -8.47 -25.05
N THR A 258 7.71 -9.78 -24.84
CA THR A 258 6.58 -10.72 -24.99
C THR A 258 5.89 -11.05 -23.68
N LYS A 259 4.59 -11.36 -23.77
CA LYS A 259 3.84 -11.99 -22.68
C LYS A 259 4.20 -13.48 -22.63
N THR A 260 4.79 -13.95 -21.54
CA THR A 260 5.19 -15.35 -21.39
C THR A 260 4.66 -15.93 -20.08
N VAL A 261 3.83 -16.98 -20.16
CA VAL A 261 3.35 -17.70 -18.97
C VAL A 261 4.25 -18.91 -18.75
N ILE A 262 4.81 -19.04 -17.53
CA ILE A 262 5.67 -20.15 -17.16
C ILE A 262 4.94 -21.01 -16.14
N VAL A 263 5.04 -22.33 -16.28
CA VAL A 263 4.38 -23.30 -15.42
C VAL A 263 5.44 -24.29 -14.93
N VAL A 264 5.61 -24.36 -13.62
CA VAL A 264 6.52 -25.28 -12.93
C VAL A 264 5.68 -26.25 -12.13
N THR A 265 5.74 -27.53 -12.48
CA THR A 265 5.00 -28.59 -11.81
C THR A 265 5.94 -29.49 -11.00
N GLY A 266 5.38 -30.15 -9.98
CA GLY A 266 6.10 -31.12 -9.16
C GLY A 266 5.24 -31.57 -7.99
N GLY A 267 5.46 -32.80 -7.49
CA GLY A 267 4.69 -33.36 -6.38
C GLY A 267 4.91 -32.66 -5.03
N PRO A 268 4.21 -33.07 -3.97
CA PRO A 268 4.40 -32.53 -2.62
C PRO A 268 5.85 -32.70 -2.15
N GLY A 269 6.42 -31.68 -1.51
CA GLY A 269 7.78 -31.73 -0.98
C GLY A 269 8.91 -31.58 -2.02
N SER A 270 8.60 -31.43 -3.32
CA SER A 270 9.59 -31.21 -4.40
C SER A 270 10.37 -29.90 -4.33
N GLY A 271 10.12 -29.04 -3.33
CA GLY A 271 10.85 -27.79 -3.13
C GLY A 271 10.48 -26.64 -4.06
N LYS A 272 9.28 -26.66 -4.68
CA LYS A 272 8.75 -25.54 -5.51
C LYS A 272 8.90 -24.18 -4.84
N SER A 273 8.53 -24.05 -3.57
CA SER A 273 8.67 -22.80 -2.83
C SER A 273 10.12 -22.34 -2.65
N VAL A 274 11.07 -23.29 -2.57
CA VAL A 274 12.50 -22.97 -2.56
C VAL A 274 12.92 -22.40 -3.91
N ILE A 275 12.48 -23.02 -5.01
CA ILE A 275 12.70 -22.49 -6.37
C ILE A 275 12.13 -21.07 -6.48
N ALA A 276 10.90 -20.83 -6.02
CA ALA A 276 10.29 -19.50 -6.05
C ALA A 276 11.09 -18.46 -5.26
N LEU A 277 11.64 -18.81 -4.10
CA LEU A 277 12.50 -17.91 -3.31
C LEU A 277 13.82 -17.62 -4.02
N SER A 278 14.51 -18.67 -4.51
CA SER A 278 15.77 -18.49 -5.23
C SER A 278 15.59 -17.63 -6.48
N VAL A 279 14.52 -17.86 -7.25
CA VAL A 279 14.19 -17.01 -8.41
C VAL A 279 13.86 -15.58 -7.98
N LEU A 280 13.11 -15.39 -6.89
CA LEU A 280 12.82 -14.05 -6.36
C LEU A 280 14.11 -13.31 -6.00
N THR A 281 15.03 -13.97 -5.30
CA THR A 281 16.31 -13.41 -4.87
C THR A 281 17.17 -13.01 -6.06
N GLU A 282 17.38 -13.92 -7.02
CA GLU A 282 18.19 -13.67 -8.22
C GLU A 282 17.61 -12.52 -9.06
N LEU A 283 16.31 -12.55 -9.34
CA LEU A 283 15.65 -11.49 -10.12
C LEU A 283 15.70 -10.14 -9.41
N ALA A 284 15.57 -10.12 -8.08
CA ALA A 284 15.72 -8.89 -7.29
C ALA A 284 17.15 -8.35 -7.34
N GLN A 285 18.19 -9.21 -7.29
CA GLN A 285 19.59 -8.82 -7.48
C GLN A 285 19.84 -8.21 -8.87
N GLN A 286 19.22 -8.79 -9.89
CA GLN A 286 19.26 -8.30 -11.27
C GLN A 286 18.31 -7.10 -11.52
N SER A 287 17.71 -6.53 -10.47
CA SER A 287 16.82 -5.36 -10.53
C SER A 287 15.57 -5.54 -11.41
N TYR A 288 15.09 -6.78 -11.59
CA TYR A 288 13.76 -7.04 -12.14
C TYR A 288 12.69 -6.66 -11.13
N HIS A 289 11.58 -6.08 -11.59
CA HIS A 289 10.43 -5.76 -10.75
C HIS A 289 9.60 -7.02 -10.46
N VAL A 290 10.12 -7.85 -9.56
CA VAL A 290 9.55 -9.14 -9.18
C VAL A 290 8.69 -9.05 -7.91
N LEU A 291 7.58 -9.79 -7.90
CA LEU A 291 6.73 -10.00 -6.73
C LEU A 291 6.47 -11.50 -6.52
N HIS A 292 6.30 -11.89 -5.26
CA HIS A 292 5.83 -13.22 -4.89
C HIS A 292 4.37 -13.14 -4.44
N ALA A 293 3.54 -14.09 -4.86
CA ALA A 293 2.15 -14.16 -4.49
C ALA A 293 1.73 -15.61 -4.18
N THR A 294 0.79 -15.76 -3.25
CA THR A 294 0.23 -17.07 -2.90
C THR A 294 -1.24 -16.96 -2.45
N GLY A 295 -1.98 -18.06 -2.51
CA GLY A 295 -3.35 -18.18 -2.00
C GLY A 295 -3.44 -18.51 -0.50
N SER A 296 -2.31 -18.85 0.15
CA SER A 296 -2.30 -19.36 1.53
C SER A 296 -1.82 -18.33 2.55
N ARG A 297 -2.68 -18.03 3.56
CA ARG A 297 -2.34 -17.11 4.66
C ARG A 297 -1.24 -17.64 5.58
N SER A 298 -1.31 -18.91 5.96
CA SER A 298 -0.29 -19.54 6.81
C SER A 298 1.05 -19.58 6.08
N PHE A 299 1.05 -19.96 4.81
CA PHE A 299 2.26 -20.01 3.99
C PHE A 299 2.85 -18.60 3.76
N THR A 300 2.03 -17.61 3.40
CA THR A 300 2.49 -16.21 3.30
C THR A 300 3.09 -15.73 4.62
N GLN A 301 2.49 -16.08 5.75
CA GLN A 301 3.03 -15.71 7.05
C GLN A 301 4.36 -16.40 7.33
N SER A 302 4.51 -17.68 6.98
CA SER A 302 5.79 -18.40 7.07
C SER A 302 6.84 -17.77 6.17
N MET A 303 6.50 -17.41 4.93
CA MET A 303 7.39 -16.74 3.98
C MET A 303 7.76 -15.32 4.44
N ARG A 304 6.81 -14.56 4.97
CA ARG A 304 7.07 -13.24 5.58
C ARG A 304 7.88 -13.34 6.87
N ARG A 305 7.74 -14.44 7.62
CA ARG A 305 8.59 -14.71 8.79
C ARG A 305 9.98 -15.16 8.32
N TYR A 306 10.10 -16.04 7.36
CA TYR A 306 11.36 -16.58 6.90
C TYR A 306 12.14 -15.56 6.03
N GLY A 307 11.58 -15.19 4.88
CA GLY A 307 12.19 -14.24 3.95
C GLY A 307 12.12 -12.77 4.39
N GLY A 308 11.22 -12.42 5.31
CA GLY A 308 10.99 -11.04 5.76
C GLY A 308 11.20 -10.76 7.24
N GLN A 309 11.71 -11.71 8.04
CA GLN A 309 12.01 -11.43 9.46
C GLN A 309 12.91 -10.19 9.59
N GLY A 310 12.62 -9.36 10.59
CA GLY A 310 13.35 -8.10 10.83
C GLY A 310 13.07 -6.96 9.85
N SER A 311 12.48 -7.19 8.66
CA SER A 311 12.18 -6.12 7.69
C SER A 311 10.74 -6.15 7.19
N THR A 312 9.95 -5.19 7.66
CA THR A 312 8.59 -4.94 7.15
C THR A 312 8.59 -4.61 5.67
N ARG A 313 9.66 -3.97 5.16
CA ARG A 313 9.85 -3.63 3.74
C ARG A 313 9.92 -4.90 2.89
N THR A 314 10.79 -5.85 3.21
CA THR A 314 10.91 -7.11 2.46
C THR A 314 9.60 -7.91 2.48
N LYS A 315 8.84 -7.90 3.59
CA LYS A 315 7.51 -8.54 3.67
C LYS A 315 6.51 -7.99 2.65
N ASN A 316 6.70 -6.75 2.17
CA ASN A 316 5.80 -6.14 1.19
C ASN A 316 5.95 -6.72 -0.21
N LEU A 317 7.02 -7.46 -0.52
CA LEU A 317 7.17 -8.19 -1.79
C LEU A 317 6.26 -9.43 -1.88
N PHE A 318 5.83 -9.95 -0.73
CA PHE A 318 4.95 -11.12 -0.63
C PHE A 318 3.49 -10.68 -0.56
N LYS A 319 2.72 -10.98 -1.60
CA LYS A 319 1.32 -10.60 -1.81
C LYS A 319 0.40 -11.81 -1.76
N TYR A 320 -0.90 -11.54 -1.73
CA TYR A 320 -1.93 -12.56 -1.97
C TYR A 320 -2.49 -12.43 -3.37
N PHE A 321 -3.01 -13.53 -3.94
CA PHE A 321 -3.62 -13.50 -5.27
C PHE A 321 -4.72 -12.45 -5.42
N HIS A 322 -5.59 -12.29 -4.41
CA HIS A 322 -6.66 -11.28 -4.42
C HIS A 322 -6.15 -9.83 -4.43
N ASN A 323 -4.85 -9.57 -4.19
CA ASN A 323 -4.31 -8.21 -4.28
C ASN A 323 -4.18 -7.72 -5.74
N PHE A 324 -4.33 -8.61 -6.73
CA PHE A 324 -4.16 -8.30 -8.15
C PHE A 324 -5.47 -8.10 -8.92
N MET A 325 -6.64 -8.20 -8.27
CA MET A 325 -7.96 -8.00 -8.91
C MET A 325 -8.03 -6.71 -9.75
N ASP A 326 -7.53 -5.61 -9.18
CA ASP A 326 -7.55 -4.26 -9.78
C ASP A 326 -6.23 -3.87 -10.46
N ALA A 327 -5.27 -4.80 -10.57
CA ALA A 327 -3.96 -4.50 -11.13
C ALA A 327 -4.06 -4.14 -12.61
N ARG A 328 -3.32 -3.11 -13.04
CA ARG A 328 -3.22 -2.77 -14.46
C ARG A 328 -2.50 -3.90 -15.22
N ARG A 329 -2.87 -4.10 -16.48
CA ARG A 329 -2.24 -5.11 -17.34
C ARG A 329 -0.73 -4.88 -17.41
N ASN A 330 0.05 -5.93 -17.19
CA ASN A 330 1.52 -5.91 -17.19
C ASN A 330 2.14 -4.85 -16.26
N SER A 331 1.46 -4.49 -15.16
CA SER A 331 2.01 -3.56 -14.16
C SER A 331 3.14 -4.17 -13.34
N VAL A 332 3.19 -5.49 -13.26
CA VAL A 332 4.28 -6.25 -12.65
C VAL A 332 5.14 -6.85 -13.76
N GLU A 333 6.46 -6.83 -13.62
CA GLU A 333 7.34 -7.43 -14.62
C GLU A 333 7.32 -8.96 -14.49
N VAL A 334 7.61 -9.47 -13.30
CA VAL A 334 7.58 -10.91 -12.98
C VAL A 334 6.73 -11.16 -11.74
N LEU A 335 5.80 -12.11 -11.83
CA LEU A 335 4.95 -12.52 -10.70
C LEU A 335 5.11 -14.02 -10.44
N LEU A 336 5.73 -14.35 -9.31
CA LEU A 336 5.92 -15.72 -8.84
C LEU A 336 4.67 -16.13 -8.05
N CYS A 337 3.82 -16.95 -8.67
CA CYS A 337 2.60 -17.49 -8.09
C CYS A 337 2.90 -18.85 -7.44
N ASP A 338 3.22 -18.84 -6.15
CA ASP A 338 3.51 -20.03 -5.37
C ASP A 338 2.24 -20.63 -4.77
N GLU A 339 2.22 -21.95 -4.60
CA GLU A 339 1.01 -22.72 -4.28
C GLU A 339 -0.12 -22.42 -5.27
N ALA A 340 0.19 -22.40 -6.58
CA ALA A 340 -0.74 -22.00 -7.63
C ALA A 340 -1.99 -22.90 -7.73
N HIS A 341 -1.92 -24.12 -7.22
CA HIS A 341 -3.10 -25.00 -7.07
C HIS A 341 -4.20 -24.35 -6.19
N ARG A 342 -3.85 -23.43 -5.29
CA ARG A 342 -4.81 -22.69 -4.44
C ARG A 342 -5.48 -21.50 -5.13
N ILE A 343 -5.22 -21.29 -6.42
CA ILE A 343 -5.91 -20.25 -7.19
C ILE A 343 -7.40 -20.59 -7.23
N ARG A 344 -8.22 -19.61 -6.85
CA ARG A 344 -9.68 -19.79 -6.77
C ARG A 344 -10.33 -19.59 -8.13
N LYS A 345 -11.53 -20.15 -8.30
CA LYS A 345 -12.35 -19.87 -9.48
C LYS A 345 -12.58 -18.37 -9.67
N THR A 346 -12.81 -17.63 -8.59
CA THR A 346 -12.92 -16.16 -8.60
C THR A 346 -12.24 -15.58 -7.36
N SER A 347 -11.79 -14.33 -7.46
CA SER A 347 -11.25 -13.59 -6.32
C SER A 347 -12.34 -13.00 -5.41
N VAL A 348 -13.61 -13.18 -5.77
CA VAL A 348 -14.78 -12.72 -5.03
C VAL A 348 -15.02 -13.58 -3.79
N ASP A 349 -15.16 -12.94 -2.64
CA ASP A 349 -15.62 -13.55 -1.40
C ASP A 349 -16.90 -12.90 -0.85
N ARG A 350 -17.41 -13.42 0.28
CA ARG A 350 -18.63 -12.90 0.92
C ARG A 350 -18.51 -11.44 1.38
N TYR A 351 -17.30 -10.95 1.56
CA TYR A 351 -17.00 -9.57 1.98
C TYR A 351 -16.73 -8.65 0.79
N THR A 352 -16.57 -9.21 -0.41
CA THR A 352 -16.35 -8.49 -1.66
C THR A 352 -17.64 -7.79 -2.05
N PRO A 353 -17.68 -6.46 -2.14
CA PRO A 353 -18.96 -5.75 -2.25
C PRO A 353 -19.61 -5.88 -3.62
N ALA A 354 -20.93 -5.71 -3.66
CA ALA A 354 -21.78 -6.12 -4.78
C ALA A 354 -21.34 -5.59 -6.16
N ALA A 355 -20.83 -4.36 -6.24
CA ALA A 355 -20.37 -3.78 -7.50
C ALA A 355 -19.03 -4.38 -8.00
N VAL A 356 -18.11 -4.79 -7.10
CA VAL A 356 -16.94 -5.59 -7.50
C VAL A 356 -17.39 -6.99 -7.89
N ARG A 357 -18.33 -7.60 -7.14
CA ARG A 357 -18.89 -8.91 -7.50
C ARG A 357 -19.46 -8.91 -8.91
N ALA A 358 -20.21 -7.87 -9.29
CA ALA A 358 -20.80 -7.75 -10.62
C ALA A 358 -19.74 -7.66 -11.75
N ARG A 359 -18.59 -7.02 -11.50
CA ARG A 359 -17.50 -6.89 -12.50
C ARG A 359 -16.55 -8.09 -12.53
N ALA A 360 -16.37 -8.77 -11.39
CA ALA A 360 -15.44 -9.87 -11.22
C ALA A 360 -16.11 -11.25 -11.26
N LYS A 361 -17.44 -11.33 -11.38
CA LYS A 361 -18.22 -12.59 -11.35
C LYS A 361 -17.74 -13.60 -12.37
N ASP A 362 -17.31 -13.10 -13.54
CA ASP A 362 -16.99 -13.90 -14.71
C ASP A 362 -15.50 -13.88 -15.06
N ARG A 363 -14.66 -13.25 -14.24
CA ARG A 363 -13.21 -13.22 -14.45
C ARG A 363 -12.51 -14.20 -13.51
N PRO A 364 -11.89 -15.27 -14.05
CA PRO A 364 -11.07 -16.18 -13.26
C PRO A 364 -9.92 -15.47 -12.54
N GLN A 365 -9.58 -15.89 -11.32
CA GLN A 365 -8.43 -15.34 -10.60
C GLN A 365 -7.12 -15.58 -11.37
N VAL A 366 -7.01 -16.70 -12.11
CA VAL A 366 -5.87 -16.95 -12.99
C VAL A 366 -5.73 -15.86 -14.07
N ASP A 367 -6.84 -15.36 -14.64
CA ASP A 367 -6.82 -14.29 -15.65
C ASP A 367 -6.44 -12.93 -15.03
N GLU A 368 -6.73 -12.72 -13.75
CA GLU A 368 -6.25 -11.56 -12.99
C GLU A 368 -4.73 -11.59 -12.85
N LEU A 369 -4.19 -12.72 -12.40
CA LEU A 369 -2.74 -12.92 -12.21
C LEU A 369 -1.99 -12.88 -13.53
N ILE A 370 -2.50 -13.58 -14.56
CA ILE A 370 -1.93 -13.54 -15.90
C ILE A 370 -1.93 -12.10 -16.38
N ALA A 371 -3.06 -11.39 -16.37
CA ALA A 371 -3.08 -10.02 -16.89
C ALA A 371 -2.14 -9.08 -16.12
N ALA A 372 -2.01 -9.21 -14.81
CA ALA A 372 -1.24 -8.30 -13.96
C ALA A 372 0.27 -8.28 -14.27
N ALA A 373 0.85 -9.41 -14.67
CA ALA A 373 2.30 -9.57 -14.81
C ALA A 373 2.75 -9.83 -16.25
N ARG A 374 3.88 -9.27 -16.70
CA ARG A 374 4.44 -9.57 -18.03
C ARG A 374 4.85 -11.05 -18.14
N VAL A 375 5.48 -11.56 -17.09
CA VAL A 375 5.87 -12.97 -16.93
C VAL A 375 5.29 -13.53 -15.63
N PRO A 376 4.07 -14.09 -15.62
CA PRO A 376 3.58 -14.87 -14.50
C PRO A 376 4.21 -16.27 -14.51
N VAL A 377 4.72 -16.70 -13.36
CA VAL A 377 5.32 -18.02 -13.14
C VAL A 377 4.45 -18.76 -12.12
N PHE A 378 3.80 -19.83 -12.54
CA PHE A 378 2.93 -20.63 -11.69
C PHE A 378 3.66 -21.86 -11.18
N LEU A 379 3.83 -21.97 -9.87
CA LEU A 379 4.37 -23.15 -9.22
C LEU A 379 3.20 -23.96 -8.64
N LEU A 380 2.85 -25.07 -9.29
CA LEU A 380 1.72 -25.90 -8.89
C LEU A 380 2.14 -27.31 -8.46
N ASP A 381 1.30 -27.87 -7.61
CA ASP A 381 1.35 -29.27 -7.24
C ASP A 381 0.18 -29.97 -7.93
N GLU A 382 0.48 -30.93 -8.80
CA GLU A 382 -0.55 -31.62 -9.61
C GLU A 382 -1.44 -32.52 -8.76
N HIS A 383 -1.03 -32.85 -7.53
CA HIS A 383 -1.74 -33.75 -6.64
C HIS A 383 -2.47 -33.04 -5.48
N GLN A 384 -2.42 -31.71 -5.41
CA GLN A 384 -3.14 -30.92 -4.42
C GLN A 384 -4.29 -30.13 -5.05
N VAL A 385 -5.42 -30.06 -4.34
CA VAL A 385 -6.64 -29.31 -4.72
C VAL A 385 -6.78 -28.04 -3.89
#